data_AF-A0A8J7YNF8-F1
#
_entry.id   AF-A0A8J7YNF8-F1
#
_cell.length_a   1.000
_cell.length_b   1.000
_cell.length_c   1.000
_cell.angle_alpha   90.00
_cell.angle_beta   90.00
_cell.angle_gamma   90.00
#
_symmetry.space_group_name_H-M   'P 1'
#
loop_
_entity.id
_entity.type
_entity.pdbx_description
1 polymer ?
#
loop_
_entity_poly.entity_id
_entity_poly.type
_entity_poly.pdbx_seq_one_letter_code
_entity_poly.pdbx_strand_id
1 'polypeptide(L)'
;MSSHPSQPSGIDSRTVSCTFCDCLLTERLLALQCYPSESTSVPAGVPNDGGLTLCPDCASEVVALLTSWHPHREPSIRTDSSIGDAYQTAASTCSFCTDRTPRAGLGIELYRRVGDELPAYATYTLCEHCQSVFGEFLQSLPSNSRP
;
A
#
# COMPACT_ATOMS: atom_id res chain seq x y z
N MET A 1 44.59 -25.32 -6.87
CA MET A 1 43.75 -24.31 -7.56
C MET A 1 42.76 -23.79 -6.54
N SER A 2 43.02 -22.62 -5.97
CA SER A 2 42.24 -22.03 -4.89
C SER A 2 41.18 -21.12 -5.49
N SER A 3 39.93 -21.55 -5.51
CA SER A 3 38.81 -20.74 -5.95
C SER A 3 38.34 -19.87 -4.79
N HIS A 4 38.49 -18.56 -4.90
CA HIS A 4 37.88 -17.59 -3.99
C HIS A 4 36.35 -17.70 -4.06
N PRO A 5 35.63 -17.65 -2.94
CA PRO A 5 34.20 -17.42 -2.97
C PRO A 5 33.95 -15.96 -3.37
N SER A 6 33.29 -15.77 -4.51
CA SER A 6 32.74 -14.50 -4.95
C SER A 6 31.83 -13.94 -3.85
N GLN A 7 32.11 -12.72 -3.40
CA GLN A 7 31.26 -11.97 -2.50
C GLN A 7 29.83 -11.90 -3.07
N PRO A 8 28.77 -12.05 -2.23
CA PRO A 8 27.44 -11.71 -2.67
C PRO A 8 27.40 -10.21 -2.95
N SER A 9 27.09 -9.87 -4.20
CA SER A 9 26.80 -8.53 -4.68
C SER A 9 25.89 -7.80 -3.68
N GLY A 10 26.28 -6.57 -3.35
CA GLY A 10 25.67 -5.75 -2.33
C GLY A 10 24.15 -5.77 -2.39
N ILE A 11 23.52 -5.98 -1.23
CA ILE A 11 22.20 -5.42 -0.98
C ILE A 11 22.44 -3.91 -1.11
N ASP A 12 22.13 -3.36 -2.28
CA ASP A 12 22.00 -1.93 -2.47
C ASP A 12 21.07 -1.47 -1.35
N SER A 13 21.67 -0.87 -0.32
CA SER A 13 20.93 -0.23 0.77
C SER A 13 20.35 1.03 0.15
N ARG A 14 19.38 0.84 -0.74
CA ARG A 14 18.54 1.91 -1.25
C ARG A 14 17.89 2.50 -0.02
N THR A 15 18.43 3.63 0.39
CA THR A 15 17.80 4.50 1.37
C THR A 15 16.43 4.81 0.83
N VAL A 16 15.41 4.31 1.53
CA VAL A 16 14.01 4.57 1.17
C VAL A 16 13.62 5.89 1.81
N SER A 17 12.98 6.76 1.04
CA SER A 17 12.48 8.03 1.54
C SER A 17 10.98 7.96 1.84
N CYS A 18 10.52 8.82 2.73
CA CYS A 18 9.10 9.04 2.93
C CYS A 18 8.47 9.57 1.63
N THR A 19 7.36 9.00 1.18
CA THR A 19 6.71 9.40 -0.08
C THR A 19 6.21 10.84 -0.06
N PHE A 20 5.86 11.40 1.11
CA PHE A 20 5.26 12.74 1.20
C PHE A 20 6.22 13.85 1.59
N CYS A 21 7.28 13.55 2.35
CA CYS A 21 8.22 14.58 2.83
C CYS A 21 9.68 14.33 2.45
N ASP A 22 9.93 13.29 1.65
CA ASP A 22 11.25 12.88 1.15
C ASP A 22 12.33 12.62 2.21
N CYS A 23 11.96 12.61 3.49
CA CYS A 23 12.91 12.34 4.57
C CYS A 23 13.44 10.91 4.45
N LEU A 24 14.74 10.73 4.71
CA LEU A 24 15.36 9.41 4.70
C LEU A 24 14.77 8.56 5.83
N LEU A 25 14.20 7.41 5.47
CA LEU A 25 13.67 6.46 6.42
C LEU A 25 14.82 5.60 6.94
N THR A 26 15.24 5.85 8.17
CA THR A 26 16.04 4.89 8.92
C THR A 26 15.21 3.65 9.27
N GLU A 27 13.90 3.84 9.46
CA GLU A 27 12.90 2.79 9.70
C GLU A 27 11.57 3.18 9.00
N ARG A 28 10.86 2.19 8.43
CA ARG A 28 9.55 2.40 7.78
C ARG A 28 8.44 2.16 8.80
N LEU A 29 7.59 3.16 9.08
CA LEU A 29 6.43 2.93 9.95
C LEU A 29 5.31 2.22 9.19
N LEU A 30 5.04 2.73 7.99
CA LEU A 30 4.00 2.24 7.10
C LEU A 30 4.58 2.01 5.70
N ALA A 31 4.22 0.90 5.10
CA ALA A 31 4.30 0.70 3.67
C ALA A 31 2.94 0.20 3.15
N LEU A 32 2.50 0.74 2.02
CA LEU A 32 1.29 0.35 1.33
C LEU A 32 1.65 -0.03 -0.09
N GLN A 33 1.07 -1.11 -0.59
CA GLN A 33 1.14 -1.47 -1.99
C GLN A 33 -0.27 -1.54 -2.57
N CYS A 34 -0.49 -0.80 -3.66
CA CYS A 34 -1.74 -0.76 -4.38
C CYS A 34 -1.69 -1.67 -5.60
N TYR A 35 -2.76 -2.44 -5.80
CA TYR A 35 -2.97 -3.34 -6.92
C TYR A 35 -4.29 -2.98 -7.61
N PRO A 36 -4.30 -2.03 -8.55
CA PRO A 36 -5.48 -1.77 -9.34
C PRO A 36 -5.81 -3.00 -10.20
N SER A 37 -7.08 -3.23 -10.47
CA SER A 37 -7.46 -4.15 -11.55
C SER A 37 -7.11 -3.63 -12.92
N GLU A 38 -7.19 -4.52 -13.92
CA GLU A 38 -6.93 -4.17 -15.31
C GLU A 38 -7.82 -3.05 -15.85
N SER A 39 -9.02 -2.86 -15.30
CA SER A 39 -9.96 -1.81 -15.70
C SER A 39 -9.79 -0.48 -14.96
N THR A 40 -8.80 -0.37 -14.06
CA THR A 40 -8.63 0.77 -13.15
C THR A 40 -7.20 1.28 -13.14
N SER A 41 -7.01 2.57 -12.83
CA SER A 41 -5.69 3.16 -12.62
C SER A 41 -5.25 3.12 -11.17
N VAL A 42 -3.96 3.36 -10.91
CA VAL A 42 -3.47 3.65 -9.56
C VAL A 42 -4.19 4.90 -9.00
N PRO A 43 -4.55 4.95 -7.70
CA PRO A 43 -5.18 6.13 -7.11
C PRO A 43 -4.31 7.39 -7.20
N ALA A 44 -4.96 8.53 -7.27
CA ALA A 44 -4.28 9.81 -7.19
C ALA A 44 -3.48 9.92 -5.87
N GLY A 45 -2.28 10.52 -5.88
CA GLY A 45 -1.44 10.61 -4.68
C GLY A 45 -0.63 9.33 -4.36
N VAL A 46 -0.84 8.23 -5.09
CA VAL A 46 0.05 7.07 -5.07
C VAL A 46 1.01 7.16 -6.27
N PRO A 47 2.34 6.93 -6.08
CA PRO A 47 3.30 6.85 -7.18
C PRO A 47 2.94 5.80 -8.23
N ASN A 48 3.49 5.92 -9.44
CA ASN A 48 3.17 5.04 -10.57
C ASN A 48 3.53 3.56 -10.35
N ASP A 49 4.41 3.26 -9.40
CA ASP A 49 4.74 1.88 -9.00
C ASP A 49 3.72 1.28 -8.01
N GLY A 50 2.72 2.07 -7.59
CA GLY A 50 1.66 1.69 -6.67
C GLY A 50 2.09 1.67 -5.20
N GLY A 51 3.31 2.07 -4.87
CA GLY A 51 3.89 1.95 -3.53
C GLY A 51 3.92 3.25 -2.75
N LEU A 52 3.56 3.20 -1.47
CA LEU A 52 3.81 4.27 -0.50
C LEU A 52 4.73 3.76 0.62
N THR A 53 5.65 4.59 1.07
CA THR A 53 6.43 4.37 2.28
C THR A 53 6.41 5.63 3.13
N LEU A 54 5.92 5.55 4.36
CA LEU A 54 5.66 6.72 5.19
C LEU A 54 6.47 6.70 6.48
N CYS A 55 7.01 7.87 6.84
CA CYS A 55 7.56 8.13 8.18
C CYS A 55 6.43 8.26 9.21
N PRO A 56 6.72 8.21 10.52
CA PRO A 56 5.70 8.35 11.55
C PRO A 56 4.81 9.59 11.43
N ASP A 57 5.40 10.74 11.13
CA ASP A 57 4.65 12.00 11.02
C ASP A 57 3.68 11.99 9.84
N CYS A 58 4.11 11.46 8.69
CA CYS A 58 3.28 11.37 7.48
C CYS A 58 2.28 10.21 7.52
N ALA A 59 2.51 9.20 8.37
CA ALA A 59 1.67 8.02 8.46
C ALA A 59 0.44 8.24 9.35
N SER A 60 0.44 9.20 10.27
CA SER A 60 -0.61 9.35 11.30
C SER A 60 -2.04 9.38 10.72
N GLU A 61 -2.31 10.29 9.78
CA GLU A 61 -3.64 10.43 9.18
C GLU A 61 -4.02 9.20 8.34
N VAL A 62 -3.05 8.61 7.63
CA VAL A 62 -3.26 7.40 6.84
C VAL A 62 -3.60 6.22 7.76
N VAL A 63 -2.91 6.10 8.89
CA VAL A 63 -3.18 5.08 9.91
C VAL A 63 -4.57 5.27 10.49
N ALA A 64 -4.94 6.50 10.87
CA ALA A 64 -6.26 6.81 11.40
C ALA A 64 -7.40 6.48 10.42
N LEU A 65 -7.20 6.71 9.12
CA LEU A 65 -8.15 6.27 8.10
C LEU A 65 -8.24 4.74 8.04
N LEU A 66 -7.10 4.06 7.95
CA LEU A 66 -7.04 2.61 7.76
C LEU A 66 -7.54 1.82 8.99
N THR A 67 -7.44 2.35 10.21
CA THR A 67 -7.96 1.67 11.42
C THR A 67 -9.49 1.58 11.39
N SER A 68 -10.16 2.44 10.63
CA SER A 68 -11.61 2.39 10.43
C SER A 68 -12.06 1.37 9.37
N TRP A 69 -11.11 0.83 8.59
CA TRP A 69 -11.43 -0.08 7.49
C TRP A 69 -11.59 -1.52 7.96
N HIS A 70 -12.44 -2.28 7.26
CA HIS A 70 -12.60 -3.71 7.48
C HIS A 70 -11.57 -4.48 6.65
N PRO A 71 -10.58 -5.15 7.27
CA PRO A 71 -9.62 -5.96 6.55
C PRO A 71 -10.25 -7.25 6.01
N HIS A 72 -9.62 -7.83 5.00
CA HIS A 72 -9.99 -9.11 4.42
C HIS A 72 -8.85 -10.12 4.56
N ARG A 73 -9.15 -11.37 4.20
CA ARG A 73 -8.12 -12.39 4.03
C ARG A 73 -7.39 -12.13 2.71
N GLU A 74 -6.09 -12.40 2.72
CA GLU A 74 -5.27 -12.38 1.51
C GLU A 74 -5.91 -13.26 0.42
N PRO A 75 -6.07 -12.74 -0.82
CA PRO A 75 -6.61 -13.50 -1.92
C PRO A 75 -5.61 -14.58 -2.39
N SER A 76 -6.13 -15.69 -2.90
CA SER A 76 -5.28 -16.68 -3.58
C SER A 76 -4.83 -16.13 -4.94
N ILE A 77 -3.59 -15.67 -5.03
CA ILE A 77 -3.01 -15.18 -6.27
C ILE A 77 -2.65 -16.35 -7.18
N ARG A 78 -3.20 -16.36 -8.39
CA ARG A 78 -2.84 -17.33 -9.43
C ARG A 78 -1.87 -16.70 -10.42
N THR A 79 -1.05 -17.53 -11.04
CA THR A 79 -0.05 -17.09 -12.05
C THR A 79 -0.67 -16.58 -13.35
N ASP A 80 -1.93 -16.91 -13.63
CA ASP A 80 -2.67 -16.57 -14.84
C ASP A 80 -3.62 -15.36 -14.69
N SER A 81 -3.59 -14.67 -13.55
CA SER A 81 -4.45 -13.52 -13.25
C SER A 81 -3.64 -12.33 -12.74
N SER A 82 -4.08 -11.10 -13.01
CA SER A 82 -3.52 -9.93 -12.34
C SER A 82 -3.79 -10.01 -10.83
N ILE A 83 -2.86 -9.46 -10.02
CA ILE A 83 -3.04 -9.42 -8.56
C ILE A 83 -4.30 -8.62 -8.20
N GLY A 84 -4.54 -7.50 -8.89
CA GLY A 84 -5.72 -6.66 -8.67
C GLY A 84 -7.04 -7.41 -8.89
N ASP A 85 -7.14 -8.27 -9.91
CA ASP A 85 -8.36 -9.04 -10.17
C ASP A 85 -8.56 -10.18 -9.16
N ALA A 86 -7.46 -10.73 -8.62
CA ALA A 86 -7.55 -11.71 -7.54
C ALA A 86 -8.15 -11.09 -6.26
N TYR A 87 -7.78 -9.84 -5.96
CA TYR A 87 -8.41 -9.05 -4.88
C TYR A 87 -9.91 -8.87 -5.11
N GLN A 88 -10.32 -8.56 -6.35
CA GLN A 88 -11.75 -8.40 -6.66
C GLN A 88 -12.55 -9.69 -6.53
N THR A 89 -11.98 -10.80 -7.00
CA THR A 89 -12.66 -12.09 -6.95
C THR A 89 -12.86 -12.56 -5.51
N ALA A 90 -11.89 -12.28 -4.62
CA ALA A 90 -11.96 -12.66 -3.22
C ALA A 90 -12.80 -11.70 -2.36
N ALA A 91 -12.87 -10.42 -2.75
CA ALA A 91 -13.58 -9.41 -1.98
C ALA A 91 -15.09 -9.55 -2.13
N SER A 92 -15.76 -9.86 -1.02
CA SER A 92 -17.22 -9.84 -0.92
C SER A 92 -17.76 -8.47 -0.46
N THR A 93 -16.87 -7.56 -0.02
CA THR A 93 -17.23 -6.22 0.46
C THR A 93 -16.12 -5.20 0.19
N CYS A 94 -16.48 -3.92 0.06
CA CYS A 94 -15.54 -2.82 0.16
C CYS A 94 -15.09 -2.60 1.62
N SER A 95 -13.79 -2.50 1.87
CA SER A 95 -13.19 -2.27 3.20
C SER A 95 -13.58 -0.94 3.83
N PHE A 96 -13.92 0.08 3.03
CA PHE A 96 -14.33 1.39 3.54
C PHE A 96 -15.85 1.52 3.68
N CYS A 97 -16.61 1.43 2.59
CA CYS A 97 -18.06 1.68 2.61
C CYS A 97 -18.91 0.44 2.93
N THR A 98 -18.30 -0.75 3.05
CA THR A 98 -18.97 -2.03 3.34
C THR A 98 -19.99 -2.50 2.30
N ASP A 99 -20.02 -1.88 1.11
CA ASP A 99 -20.84 -2.33 -0.02
C ASP A 99 -20.47 -3.78 -0.40
N ARG A 100 -21.50 -4.64 -0.55
CA ARG A 100 -21.39 -6.09 -0.77
C ARG A 100 -21.29 -6.50 -2.24
N THR A 101 -21.42 -5.52 -3.15
CA THR A 101 -21.23 -5.74 -4.59
C THR A 101 -20.27 -4.71 -5.15
N PRO A 102 -19.02 -4.64 -4.63
CA PRO A 102 -18.08 -3.63 -5.06
C PRO A 102 -17.74 -3.85 -6.54
N ARG A 103 -17.95 -2.83 -7.37
CA ARG A 103 -17.36 -2.79 -8.71
C ARG A 103 -15.86 -2.59 -8.62
N ALA A 104 -15.17 -3.12 -9.62
CA ALA A 104 -13.74 -3.23 -9.73
C ALA A 104 -12.98 -1.98 -9.25
N GLY A 105 -12.40 -1.97 -8.03
CA GLY A 105 -11.72 -0.78 -7.51
C GLY A 105 -10.22 -0.99 -7.29
N LEU A 106 -9.83 -1.58 -6.17
CA LEU A 106 -8.42 -1.59 -5.77
C LEU A 106 -8.12 -2.64 -4.70
N GLY A 107 -7.11 -3.49 -4.90
CA GLY A 107 -6.48 -4.26 -3.83
C GLY A 107 -5.40 -3.44 -3.12
N ILE A 108 -5.31 -3.54 -1.80
CA ILE A 108 -4.27 -2.86 -1.02
C ILE A 108 -3.65 -3.84 -0.02
N GLU A 109 -2.34 -3.87 0.02
CA GLU A 109 -1.58 -4.52 1.08
C GLU A 109 -0.94 -3.48 1.98
N LEU A 110 -1.07 -3.71 3.29
CA LEU A 110 -0.47 -2.93 4.33
C LEU A 110 0.64 -3.74 4.99
N TYR A 111 1.83 -3.16 5.03
CA TYR A 111 2.95 -3.66 5.81
C TYR A 111 3.34 -2.60 6.82
N ARG A 112 3.41 -2.97 8.09
CA ARG A 112 3.73 -2.01 9.14
C ARG A 112 4.66 -2.59 10.17
N ARG A 113 5.20 -1.68 10.99
CA ARG A 113 6.00 -2.06 12.13
C ARG A 113 5.13 -2.68 13.24
N VAL A 114 5.75 -3.55 14.02
CA VAL A 114 5.18 -4.13 15.25
C VAL A 114 5.12 -3.03 16.33
N GLY A 115 3.95 -2.78 16.92
CA GLY A 115 3.78 -1.85 18.05
C GLY A 115 2.61 -0.85 17.98
N ASP A 116 2.03 -0.60 16.79
CA ASP A 116 0.96 0.39 16.56
C ASP A 116 -0.48 -0.21 16.55
N GLU A 117 -1.49 0.57 16.17
CA GLU A 117 -2.94 0.23 16.26
C GLU A 117 -3.50 -0.74 15.17
N LEU A 118 -3.03 -0.65 13.93
CA LEU A 118 -3.22 -1.62 12.83
C LEU A 118 -2.59 -3.04 13.08
N PRO A 119 -2.85 -4.06 12.24
CA PRO A 119 -2.13 -5.34 12.28
C PRO A 119 -0.80 -5.30 11.50
N ALA A 120 0.19 -6.12 11.89
CA ALA A 120 1.52 -6.19 11.23
C ALA A 120 1.44 -6.31 9.70
N TYR A 121 0.40 -7.02 9.23
CA TYR A 121 -0.01 -7.12 7.84
C TYR A 121 -1.54 -7.07 7.76
N ALA A 122 -2.08 -6.34 6.79
CA ALA A 122 -3.51 -6.39 6.44
C ALA A 122 -3.70 -6.27 4.94
N THR A 123 -4.83 -6.78 4.49
CA THR A 123 -5.29 -6.65 3.11
C THR A 123 -6.63 -5.94 3.07
N TYR A 124 -6.79 -5.03 2.12
CA TYR A 124 -8.01 -4.26 1.93
C TYR A 124 -8.45 -4.30 0.47
N THR A 125 -9.73 -4.00 0.25
CA THR A 125 -10.29 -3.82 -1.08
C THR A 125 -11.19 -2.60 -1.12
N LEU A 126 -10.99 -1.71 -2.08
CA LEU A 126 -11.90 -0.58 -2.31
C LEU A 126 -12.73 -0.82 -3.57
N CYS A 127 -13.96 -0.32 -3.60
CA CYS A 127 -14.70 -0.14 -4.85
C CYS A 127 -14.22 1.12 -5.59
N GLU A 128 -14.56 1.26 -6.87
CA GLU A 128 -14.19 2.40 -7.72
C GLU A 128 -14.39 3.77 -7.04
N HIS A 129 -15.55 3.97 -6.41
CA HIS A 129 -15.85 5.23 -5.73
C HIS A 129 -14.91 5.49 -4.54
N CYS A 130 -14.73 4.49 -3.68
CA CYS A 130 -13.87 4.63 -2.51
C CYS A 130 -12.39 4.73 -2.87
N GLN A 131 -11.98 4.16 -4.00
CA GLN A 131 -10.66 4.34 -4.57
C GLN A 131 -10.41 5.81 -4.94
N SER A 132 -11.36 6.49 -5.58
CA SER A 132 -11.25 7.92 -5.88
C SER A 132 -11.15 8.75 -4.60
N VAL A 133 -12.03 8.49 -3.63
CA VAL A 133 -12.01 9.17 -2.31
C VAL A 133 -10.68 8.97 -1.60
N PHE A 134 -10.14 7.75 -1.62
CA PHE A 134 -8.82 7.46 -1.04
C PHE A 134 -7.71 8.24 -1.75
N GLY A 135 -7.75 8.31 -3.09
CA GLY A 135 -6.76 9.09 -3.84
C GLY A 135 -6.82 10.60 -3.55
N GLU A 136 -8.03 11.17 -3.47
CA GLU A 136 -8.23 12.57 -3.08
C GLU A 136 -7.73 12.84 -1.66
N PHE A 137 -8.00 11.93 -0.73
CA PHE A 137 -7.48 12.00 0.63
C PHE A 137 -5.95 12.05 0.63
N LEU A 138 -5.27 11.14 -0.09
CA LEU A 138 -3.81 11.12 -0.16
C LEU A 138 -3.23 12.42 -0.75
N GLN A 139 -3.87 13.00 -1.76
CA GLN A 139 -3.45 14.28 -2.33
C GLN A 139 -3.65 15.47 -1.39
N SER A 140 -4.62 15.38 -0.48
CA SER A 140 -4.87 16.43 0.52
C SER A 140 -3.83 16.44 1.64
N LEU A 141 -3.07 15.35 1.80
CA LEU A 141 -2.05 15.26 2.82
C LEU A 141 -0.93 16.25 2.53
N PRO A 142 -0.42 16.95 3.55
CA PRO A 142 0.65 17.91 3.36
C PRO A 142 1.90 17.18 2.90
N SER A 143 2.30 17.43 1.65
CA SER A 143 3.65 17.17 1.18
C SER A 143 4.55 18.18 1.87
N ASN A 144 5.08 17.85 3.05
CA ASN A 144 6.04 18.69 3.74
C ASN A 144 7.37 18.66 2.97
N SER A 145 7.43 19.36 1.84
CA SER A 145 8.67 19.81 1.23
C SER A 145 9.27 20.81 2.21
N ARG A 146 10.24 20.37 3.02
CA ARG A 146 10.93 21.27 3.95
C ARG A 146 11.64 22.37 3.12
N PRO A 147 11.51 23.66 3.48
CA PRO A 147 12.31 24.73 2.87
C PRO A 147 13.80 24.58 3.19
#